data_AF-A0A7X7N1V7-F1
#
_entry.id   AF-A0A7X7N1V7-F1
#
_cell.length_a   1.000
_cell.length_b   1.000
_cell.length_c   1.000
_cell.angle_alpha   90.00
_cell.angle_beta   90.00
_cell.angle_gamma   90.00
#
_symmetry.space_group_name_H-M   'P 1'
#
loop_
_entity.id
_entity.type
_entity.pdbx_description
1 polymer ?
#
loop_
_entity_poly.entity_id
_entity_poly.type
_entity_poly.pdbx_seq_one_letter_code
_entity_poly.pdbx_strand_id
1 'polypeptide(L)'
;MTHIDEFAHLDFLREDRCGFPEVIFAAGKTGEQLVMITQSLLERHEVVLITRANDAQAELLSQTIPDSFYIESCGIIFVDRRVNSVQGCSASDILTQPGGAGQILVCCAGTSDLSVAQEAAITARIMGSHVTLISDVGIAGVHRVLSHVEQLRQARVIVAVAGMEGALPSLIAGLVDVAVVAVPTSVGYGANLGGIAALLGMLNSCSGGVSVVNIDNGFGAGQIAHRINIPPARFGQETVDANISFHYATQEL
;
A
#
# COMPACT_ATOMS: atom_id res chain seq x y z
N MET A 1 25.43 11.61 23.78
CA MET A 1 24.44 10.72 23.15
C MET A 1 23.27 11.60 22.77
N THR A 2 22.96 11.70 21.48
CA THR A 2 21.79 12.42 21.00
C THR A 2 20.54 11.69 21.53
N HIS A 3 19.68 12.39 22.26
CA HIS A 3 18.43 11.79 22.74
C HIS A 3 17.42 11.78 21.60
N ILE A 4 16.67 10.68 21.44
CA ILE A 4 15.70 10.55 20.33
C ILE A 4 14.66 11.67 20.33
N ASP A 5 14.28 12.14 21.52
CA ASP A 5 13.34 13.24 21.75
C ASP A 5 13.78 14.58 21.14
N GLU A 6 15.06 14.74 20.79
CA GLU A 6 15.57 15.94 20.13
C GLU A 6 15.16 16.02 18.64
N PHE A 7 14.79 14.89 18.02
CA PHE A 7 14.47 14.85 16.59
C PHE A 7 13.29 13.95 16.21
N ALA A 8 12.75 13.14 17.12
CA ALA A 8 11.57 12.33 16.90
C ALA A 8 10.79 12.07 18.20
N HIS A 9 9.46 12.14 18.14
CA HIS A 9 8.58 11.73 19.24
C HIS A 9 7.78 10.51 18.79
N LEU A 10 8.19 9.32 19.24
CA LEU A 10 7.65 8.05 18.76
C LEU A 10 6.31 7.70 19.42
N ASP A 11 5.36 7.28 18.61
CA ASP A 11 4.02 6.82 19.00
C ASP A 11 4.00 5.29 19.16
N PHE A 12 4.49 4.81 20.31
CA PHE A 12 4.45 3.38 20.65
C PHE A 12 3.04 2.81 20.84
N LEU A 13 2.02 3.67 20.99
CA LEU A 13 0.62 3.26 21.15
C LEU A 13 -0.12 3.20 19.81
N ARG A 14 0.57 3.46 18.69
CA ARG A 14 -0.05 3.44 17.37
C ARG A 14 -0.63 2.08 17.03
N GLU A 15 0.05 0.99 17.38
CA GLU A 15 -0.40 -0.36 17.09
C GLU A 15 -1.78 -0.64 17.72
N ASP A 16 -1.96 -0.32 19.00
CA ASP A 16 -3.22 -0.53 19.72
C ASP A 16 -4.39 0.26 19.11
N ARG A 17 -4.13 1.49 18.66
CA ARG A 17 -5.17 2.38 18.11
C ARG A 17 -5.46 2.13 16.64
N CYS A 18 -4.43 1.80 15.87
CA CYS A 18 -4.44 1.84 14.40
C CYS A 18 -4.26 0.45 13.75
N GLY A 19 -3.96 -0.58 14.55
CA GLY A 19 -3.75 -1.97 14.11
C GLY A 19 -2.39 -2.24 13.47
N PHE A 20 -1.46 -1.29 13.49
CA PHE A 20 -0.09 -1.46 13.00
C PHE A 20 0.86 -0.46 13.69
N PRO A 21 2.12 -0.84 13.99
CA PRO A 21 3.11 0.06 14.59
C PRO A 21 3.40 1.32 13.76
N GLU A 22 4.13 2.25 14.37
CA GLU A 22 4.62 3.42 13.68
C GLU A 22 5.56 3.06 12.51
N VAL A 23 5.37 3.75 11.39
CA VAL A 23 6.15 3.56 10.16
C VAL A 23 7.08 4.74 9.98
N ILE A 24 8.34 4.46 9.67
CA ILE A 24 9.38 5.47 9.55
C ILE A 24 9.42 6.00 8.12
N PHE A 25 9.14 7.30 7.94
CA PHE A 25 9.42 8.00 6.68
C PHE A 25 10.91 8.39 6.61
N ALA A 26 11.70 7.69 5.79
CA ALA A 26 13.16 7.81 5.78
C ALA A 26 13.67 9.07 5.04
N ALA A 27 12.91 9.57 4.07
CA ALA A 27 13.31 10.72 3.29
C ALA A 27 13.52 11.96 4.18
N GLY A 28 14.68 12.60 4.05
CA GLY A 28 15.09 13.75 4.85
C GLY A 28 15.70 13.40 6.22
N LYS A 29 15.76 12.12 6.62
CA LYS A 29 16.44 11.67 7.85
C LYS A 29 17.88 11.23 7.56
N THR A 30 18.78 11.46 8.52
CA THR A 30 20.13 10.86 8.44
C THR A 30 20.07 9.37 8.76
N GLY A 31 21.11 8.62 8.36
CA GLY A 31 21.19 7.21 8.68
C GLY A 31 21.23 6.95 10.19
N GLU A 32 21.93 7.78 10.96
CA GLU A 32 22.03 7.65 12.42
C GLU A 32 20.67 7.88 13.09
N GLN A 33 19.91 8.87 12.62
CA GLN A 33 18.53 9.10 13.08
C GLN A 33 17.65 7.88 12.80
N LEU A 34 17.77 7.30 11.61
CA LEU A 34 17.04 6.08 11.22
C LEU A 34 17.38 4.89 12.12
N VAL A 35 18.67 4.66 12.39
CA VAL A 35 19.11 3.57 13.28
C VAL A 35 18.53 3.75 14.69
N MET A 36 18.64 4.95 15.27
CA MET A 36 18.13 5.23 16.62
C MET A 36 16.61 5.03 16.70
N ILE A 37 15.85 5.50 15.71
CA ILE A 37 14.39 5.32 15.65
C ILE A 37 14.04 3.84 15.52
N THR A 38 14.72 3.12 14.64
CA THR A 38 14.43 1.71 14.37
C THR A 38 14.72 0.86 15.60
N GLN A 39 15.85 1.06 16.28
CA GLN A 39 16.16 0.37 17.53
C GLN A 39 15.10 0.63 18.60
N SER A 40 14.71 1.89 18.77
CA SER A 40 13.71 2.28 19.78
C SER A 40 12.35 1.62 19.52
N LEU A 41 11.90 1.55 18.27
CA LEU A 41 10.66 0.84 17.93
C LEU A 41 10.77 -0.68 18.15
N LEU A 42 11.92 -1.28 17.83
CA LEU A 42 12.16 -2.71 18.02
C LEU A 42 12.28 -3.15 19.48
N GLU A 43 12.43 -2.23 20.43
CA GLU A 43 12.34 -2.54 21.87
C GLU A 43 10.92 -2.93 22.30
N ARG A 44 9.89 -2.53 21.52
CA ARG A 44 8.47 -2.73 21.89
C ARG A 44 7.64 -3.45 20.84
N HIS A 45 8.06 -3.39 19.57
CA HIS A 45 7.34 -3.99 18.47
C HIS A 45 8.21 -5.02 17.76
N GLU A 46 7.59 -6.10 17.30
CA GLU A 46 8.27 -7.15 16.53
C GLU A 46 8.42 -6.77 15.06
N VAL A 47 7.72 -5.74 14.59
CA VAL A 47 7.75 -5.28 13.20
C VAL A 47 8.04 -3.78 13.13
N VAL A 48 8.97 -3.41 12.24
CA VAL A 48 9.22 -2.03 11.84
C VAL A 48 9.24 -1.96 10.32
N LEU A 49 8.53 -0.95 9.78
CA LEU A 49 8.51 -0.63 8.36
C LEU A 49 9.09 0.76 8.15
N ILE A 50 9.92 0.90 7.14
CA ILE A 50 10.58 2.13 6.74
C ILE A 50 10.32 2.33 5.25
N THR A 51 9.83 3.51 4.89
CA THR A 51 9.50 3.88 3.50
C THR A 51 10.44 4.96 2.99
N ARG A 52 10.69 5.01 1.68
CA ARG A 52 11.54 6.02 1.02
C ARG A 52 12.99 6.02 1.51
N ALA A 53 13.52 4.84 1.83
CA ALA A 53 14.92 4.64 2.15
C ALA A 53 15.79 4.65 0.88
N ASN A 54 17.06 4.99 1.04
CA ASN A 54 18.09 4.86 0.02
C ASN A 54 19.19 3.87 0.44
N ASP A 55 20.08 3.54 -0.48
CA ASP A 55 21.12 2.52 -0.28
C ASP A 55 22.06 2.84 0.89
N ALA A 56 22.46 4.10 1.04
CA ALA A 56 23.34 4.53 2.12
C ALA A 56 22.67 4.39 3.50
N GLN A 57 21.37 4.70 3.58
CA GLN A 57 20.58 4.47 4.79
C GLN A 57 20.42 2.97 5.09
N ALA A 58 20.16 2.15 4.06
CA ALA A 58 20.03 0.71 4.20
C ALA A 58 21.35 0.06 4.67
N GLU A 59 22.47 0.45 4.09
CA GLU A 59 23.80 -0.05 4.45
C GLU A 59 24.10 0.24 5.93
N LEU A 60 23.94 1.48 6.36
CA LEU A 60 24.19 1.85 7.76
C LEU A 60 23.26 1.11 8.73
N LEU A 61 21.99 0.95 8.35
CA LEU A 61 21.01 0.26 9.18
C LEU A 61 21.34 -1.23 9.32
N SER A 62 21.80 -1.87 8.24
CA SER A 62 22.22 -3.29 8.25
C SER A 62 23.43 -3.57 9.15
N GLN A 63 24.33 -2.60 9.33
CA GLN A 63 25.49 -2.74 10.23
C GLN A 63 25.08 -2.83 11.70
N THR A 64 23.97 -2.18 12.07
CA THR A 64 23.49 -2.14 13.46
C THR A 64 22.33 -3.10 13.71
N ILE A 65 21.52 -3.37 12.69
CA ILE A 65 20.34 -4.24 12.71
C ILE A 65 20.51 -5.25 11.56
N PRO A 66 21.28 -6.33 11.76
CA PRO A 66 21.67 -7.26 10.69
C PRO A 66 20.49 -8.05 10.08
N ASP A 67 19.37 -8.11 10.78
CA ASP A 67 18.13 -8.72 10.31
C ASP A 67 17.21 -7.74 9.55
N SER A 68 17.63 -6.49 9.34
CA SER A 68 16.92 -5.59 8.44
C SER A 68 17.00 -6.04 6.99
N PHE A 69 15.88 -5.93 6.28
CA PHE A 69 15.76 -6.33 4.89
C PHE A 69 15.40 -5.13 4.02
N TYR A 70 16.24 -4.84 3.01
CA TYR A 70 16.07 -3.73 2.10
C TYR A 70 15.58 -4.19 0.72
N ILE A 71 14.50 -3.59 0.25
CA ILE A 71 13.95 -3.75 -1.09
C ILE A 71 14.23 -2.48 -1.87
N GLU A 72 15.38 -2.46 -2.54
CA GLU A 72 15.90 -1.34 -3.33
C GLU A 72 14.88 -0.80 -4.34
N SER A 73 14.18 -1.70 -5.04
CA SER A 73 13.27 -1.34 -6.14
C SER A 73 12.10 -0.44 -5.73
N CYS A 74 11.77 -0.36 -4.43
CA CYS A 74 10.71 0.50 -3.91
C CYS A 74 11.12 1.34 -2.68
N GLY A 75 12.40 1.30 -2.27
CA GLY A 75 12.89 2.05 -1.13
C GLY A 75 12.26 1.63 0.21
N ILE A 76 11.88 0.36 0.36
CA ILE A 76 11.36 -0.18 1.63
C ILE A 76 12.48 -0.86 2.40
N ILE A 77 12.62 -0.55 3.67
CA ILE A 77 13.33 -1.40 4.64
C ILE A 77 12.32 -1.93 5.64
N PHE A 78 12.43 -3.19 6.04
CA PHE A 78 11.65 -3.71 7.15
C PHE A 78 12.46 -4.65 8.04
N VAL A 79 11.97 -4.81 9.26
CA VAL A 79 12.36 -5.87 10.20
C VAL A 79 11.05 -6.48 10.67
N ASP A 80 10.89 -7.80 10.55
CA ASP A 80 9.65 -8.48 10.91
C ASP A 80 9.92 -9.79 11.66
N ARG A 81 9.99 -9.70 12.98
CA ARG A 81 10.32 -10.80 13.89
C ARG A 81 9.09 -11.63 14.32
N ARG A 82 7.90 -11.31 13.79
CA ARG A 82 6.68 -12.05 14.09
C ARG A 82 6.75 -13.47 13.52
N VAL A 83 5.98 -14.39 14.10
CA VAL A 83 5.88 -15.77 13.60
C VAL A 83 5.18 -15.79 12.24
N ASN A 84 5.69 -16.60 11.30
CA ASN A 84 5.20 -16.69 9.91
C ASN A 84 5.26 -15.36 9.15
N SER A 85 6.24 -14.52 9.47
CA SER A 85 6.51 -13.29 8.72
C SER A 85 7.12 -13.55 7.35
N VAL A 86 7.30 -12.47 6.59
CA VAL A 86 8.01 -12.46 5.30
C VAL A 86 9.52 -12.19 5.46
N GLN A 87 10.04 -12.30 6.68
CA GLN A 87 11.45 -12.05 6.99
C GLN A 87 12.37 -13.03 6.25
N GLY A 88 13.40 -12.48 5.61
CA GLY A 88 14.38 -13.26 4.84
C GLY A 88 13.90 -13.71 3.45
N CYS A 89 12.66 -13.40 3.06
CA CYS A 89 12.16 -13.64 1.71
C CYS A 89 12.71 -12.58 0.74
N SER A 90 12.99 -12.96 -0.51
CA SER A 90 13.31 -11.97 -1.55
C SER A 90 12.08 -11.11 -1.90
N ALA A 91 12.26 -9.93 -2.48
CA ALA A 91 11.14 -9.10 -2.92
C ALA A 91 10.18 -9.86 -3.86
N SER A 92 10.71 -10.70 -4.76
CA SER A 92 9.90 -11.57 -5.62
C SER A 92 9.14 -12.61 -4.82
N ASP A 93 9.75 -13.23 -3.81
CA ASP A 93 9.08 -14.22 -2.97
C ASP A 93 7.92 -13.59 -2.20
N ILE A 94 8.13 -12.39 -1.63
CA ILE A 94 7.08 -11.68 -0.89
C ILE A 94 5.83 -11.47 -1.76
N LEU A 95 6.02 -11.18 -3.05
CA LEU A 95 4.94 -10.87 -3.99
C LEU A 95 4.34 -12.10 -4.69
N THR A 96 5.00 -13.26 -4.61
CA THR A 96 4.56 -14.48 -5.32
C THR A 96 4.17 -15.61 -4.37
N GLN A 97 4.64 -15.61 -3.13
CA GLN A 97 4.33 -16.68 -2.19
C GLN A 97 2.87 -16.64 -1.73
N PRO A 98 2.17 -17.79 -1.74
CA PRO A 98 0.84 -17.90 -1.17
C PRO A 98 0.92 -17.68 0.36
N GLY A 99 -0.05 -16.95 0.91
CA GLY A 99 -0.11 -16.64 2.34
C GLY A 99 -0.73 -15.27 2.63
N GLY A 100 -1.10 -15.01 3.88
CA GLY A 100 -1.90 -13.86 4.28
C GLY A 100 -3.40 -14.08 4.08
N ALA A 101 -4.22 -13.15 4.56
CA ALA A 101 -5.69 -13.26 4.47
C ALA A 101 -6.28 -12.44 3.33
N GLY A 102 -7.45 -12.88 2.84
CA GLY A 102 -8.18 -12.21 1.76
C GLY A 102 -7.41 -12.21 0.43
N GLN A 103 -7.69 -11.25 -0.45
CA GLN A 103 -6.91 -11.02 -1.66
C GLN A 103 -6.95 -9.54 -2.02
N ILE A 104 -5.77 -8.93 -2.11
CA ILE A 104 -5.58 -7.59 -2.66
C ILE A 104 -4.91 -7.74 -4.03
N LEU A 105 -5.44 -7.09 -5.04
CA LEU A 105 -4.72 -6.93 -6.30
C LEU A 105 -4.08 -5.56 -6.36
N VAL A 106 -2.81 -5.52 -6.72
CA VAL A 106 -2.12 -4.27 -7.07
C VAL A 106 -1.92 -4.29 -8.59
N CYS A 107 -2.54 -3.36 -9.28
CA CYS A 107 -2.46 -3.22 -10.73
C CYS A 107 -1.60 -2.01 -11.07
N CYS A 108 -0.57 -2.21 -11.87
CA CYS A 108 0.40 -1.19 -12.25
C CYS A 108 0.33 -0.94 -13.76
N ALA A 109 0.11 0.32 -14.15
CA ALA A 109 -0.13 0.68 -15.55
C ALA A 109 1.09 0.42 -16.45
N GLY A 110 2.30 0.66 -15.95
CA GLY A 110 3.53 0.44 -16.70
C GLY A 110 4.71 0.15 -15.78
N THR A 111 5.81 -0.34 -16.34
CA THR A 111 7.02 -0.66 -15.56
C THR A 111 7.62 0.54 -14.84
N SER A 112 7.41 1.76 -15.36
CA SER A 112 7.85 3.00 -14.70
C SER A 112 7.12 3.28 -13.38
N ASP A 113 5.90 2.77 -13.21
CA ASP A 113 5.10 2.92 -11.99
C ASP A 113 5.39 1.80 -10.96
N LEU A 114 6.29 0.87 -11.29
CA LEU A 114 6.49 -0.38 -10.55
C LEU A 114 7.01 -0.16 -9.13
N SER A 115 7.87 0.84 -8.90
CA SER A 115 8.38 1.13 -7.56
C SER A 115 7.26 1.52 -6.58
N VAL A 116 6.31 2.34 -7.03
CA VAL A 116 5.13 2.75 -6.25
C VAL A 116 4.17 1.57 -6.06
N ALA A 117 3.97 0.74 -7.08
CA ALA A 117 3.14 -0.46 -6.98
C ALA A 117 3.73 -1.50 -6.03
N GLN A 118 5.04 -1.71 -6.07
CA GLN A 118 5.75 -2.59 -5.14
C GLN A 118 5.68 -2.04 -3.71
N GLU A 119 5.81 -0.73 -3.49
CA GLU A 119 5.63 -0.14 -2.16
C GLU A 119 4.26 -0.48 -1.57
N ALA A 120 3.19 -0.34 -2.36
CA ALA A 120 1.84 -0.69 -1.94
C ALA A 120 1.69 -2.19 -1.64
N ALA A 121 2.22 -3.04 -2.53
CA ALA A 121 2.11 -4.48 -2.39
C ALA A 121 2.87 -4.99 -1.17
N ILE A 122 4.14 -4.60 -1.00
CA ILE A 122 4.98 -4.98 0.14
C ILE A 122 4.39 -4.46 1.45
N THR A 123 3.89 -3.21 1.48
CA THR A 123 3.22 -2.68 2.68
C THR A 123 2.06 -3.57 3.10
N ALA A 124 1.16 -3.89 2.17
CA ALA A 124 0.01 -4.75 2.47
C ALA A 124 0.42 -6.18 2.85
N ARG A 125 1.47 -6.73 2.23
CA ARG A 125 2.04 -8.05 2.58
C ARG A 125 2.59 -8.07 4.01
N ILE A 126 3.40 -7.10 4.39
CA ILE A 126 3.95 -6.96 5.76
C ILE A 126 2.81 -6.77 6.76
N MET A 127 1.74 -6.08 6.39
CA MET A 127 0.57 -5.97 7.28
C MET A 127 -0.23 -7.27 7.41
N GLY A 128 0.01 -8.29 6.56
CA GLY A 128 -0.58 -9.63 6.67
C GLY A 128 -1.63 -9.98 5.62
N SER A 129 -1.85 -9.11 4.62
CA SER A 129 -2.74 -9.43 3.49
C SER A 129 -2.07 -10.38 2.50
N HIS A 130 -2.87 -11.22 1.84
CA HIS A 130 -2.44 -11.81 0.57
C HIS A 130 -2.50 -10.75 -0.52
N VAL A 131 -1.45 -10.66 -1.35
CA VAL A 131 -1.35 -9.65 -2.41
C VAL A 131 -0.86 -10.30 -3.68
N THR A 132 -1.45 -9.95 -4.81
CA THR A 132 -0.91 -10.26 -6.15
C THR A 132 -0.65 -8.95 -6.89
N LEU A 133 0.56 -8.81 -7.43
CA LEU A 133 0.95 -7.67 -8.26
C LEU A 133 0.79 -8.04 -9.75
N ILE A 134 -0.02 -7.27 -10.47
CA ILE A 134 -0.20 -7.35 -11.92
C ILE A 134 0.42 -6.10 -12.53
N SER A 135 1.48 -6.27 -13.32
CA SER A 135 2.23 -5.16 -13.93
C SER A 135 1.98 -5.04 -15.43
N ASP A 136 2.24 -3.85 -15.97
CA ASP A 136 2.07 -3.51 -17.39
C ASP A 136 0.64 -3.74 -17.90
N VAL A 137 -0.34 -3.27 -17.13
CA VAL A 137 -1.76 -3.29 -17.48
C VAL A 137 -2.30 -1.88 -17.74
N GLY A 138 -1.56 -1.09 -18.53
CA GLY A 138 -1.91 0.29 -18.86
C GLY A 138 -3.02 0.40 -19.92
N ILE A 139 -3.66 1.58 -19.99
CA ILE A 139 -4.81 1.79 -20.88
C ILE A 139 -4.47 1.83 -22.37
N ALA A 140 -3.21 2.13 -22.73
CA ALA A 140 -2.73 2.07 -24.12
C ALA A 140 -2.88 0.66 -24.72
N GLY A 141 -2.89 -0.38 -23.88
CA GLY A 141 -3.22 -1.74 -24.25
C GLY A 141 -4.35 -2.29 -23.39
N VAL A 142 -5.55 -1.70 -23.50
CA VAL A 142 -6.74 -2.06 -22.68
C VAL A 142 -6.98 -3.57 -22.57
N HIS A 143 -6.68 -4.33 -23.63
CA HIS A 143 -6.79 -5.80 -23.65
C HIS A 143 -5.97 -6.49 -22.56
N ARG A 144 -4.86 -5.89 -22.10
CA ARG A 144 -4.03 -6.41 -20.99
C ARG A 144 -4.74 -6.31 -19.65
N VAL A 145 -5.55 -5.27 -19.43
CA VAL A 145 -6.44 -5.21 -18.25
C VAL A 145 -7.56 -6.23 -18.41
N LEU A 146 -8.18 -6.28 -19.60
CA LEU A 146 -9.33 -7.15 -19.86
C LEU A 146 -9.00 -8.65 -19.72
N SER A 147 -7.77 -9.07 -20.00
CA SER A 147 -7.34 -10.46 -19.78
C SER A 147 -7.31 -10.88 -18.30
N HIS A 148 -7.39 -9.93 -17.37
CA HIS A 148 -7.36 -10.19 -15.92
C HIS A 148 -8.73 -9.96 -15.25
N VAL A 149 -9.82 -9.74 -15.99
CA VAL A 149 -11.15 -9.42 -15.44
C VAL A 149 -11.62 -10.41 -14.38
N GLU A 150 -11.42 -11.70 -14.60
CA GLU A 150 -11.82 -12.72 -13.62
C GLU A 150 -11.02 -12.62 -12.31
N GLN A 151 -9.72 -12.28 -12.39
CA GLN A 151 -8.92 -12.03 -11.20
C GLN A 151 -9.35 -10.73 -10.51
N LEU A 152 -9.59 -9.66 -11.27
CA LEU A 152 -10.08 -8.38 -10.75
C LEU A 152 -11.35 -8.55 -9.91
N ARG A 153 -12.29 -9.39 -10.37
CA ARG A 153 -13.55 -9.69 -9.67
C ARG A 153 -13.40 -10.59 -8.43
N GLN A 154 -12.27 -11.28 -8.28
CA GLN A 154 -12.00 -12.13 -7.11
C GLN A 154 -11.31 -11.35 -5.97
N ALA A 155 -10.76 -10.17 -6.27
CA ALA A 155 -10.14 -9.31 -5.28
C ALA A 155 -11.17 -8.78 -4.27
N ARG A 156 -10.75 -8.61 -3.01
CA ARG A 156 -11.55 -7.88 -2.01
C ARG A 156 -11.40 -6.37 -2.13
N VAL A 157 -10.27 -5.92 -2.67
CA VAL A 157 -9.92 -4.52 -2.91
C VAL A 157 -8.78 -4.48 -3.93
N ILE A 158 -8.75 -3.43 -4.73
CA ILE A 158 -7.75 -3.24 -5.77
C ILE A 158 -6.99 -1.94 -5.51
N VAL A 159 -5.66 -1.99 -5.63
CA VAL A 159 -4.83 -0.79 -5.71
C VAL A 159 -4.46 -0.60 -7.18
N ALA A 160 -4.78 0.56 -7.75
CA ALA A 160 -4.47 0.87 -9.14
C ALA A 160 -3.46 2.02 -9.20
N VAL A 161 -2.26 1.74 -9.70
CA VAL A 161 -1.12 2.66 -9.75
C VAL A 161 -0.87 3.09 -11.19
N ALA A 162 -0.90 4.39 -11.44
CA ALA A 162 -0.69 4.92 -12.79
C ALA A 162 -0.18 6.36 -12.81
N GLY A 163 0.79 6.62 -13.67
CA GLY A 163 1.21 7.96 -14.08
C GLY A 163 0.45 8.47 -15.30
N MET A 164 1.09 9.38 -16.05
CA MET A 164 0.57 10.00 -17.27
C MET A 164 -0.77 10.72 -17.01
N GLU A 165 -1.86 10.30 -17.65
CA GLU A 165 -3.23 10.77 -17.44
C GLU A 165 -3.97 10.07 -16.28
N GLY A 166 -3.37 9.06 -15.65
CA GLY A 166 -3.94 8.40 -14.46
C GLY A 166 -5.24 7.63 -14.72
N ALA A 167 -5.46 7.11 -15.93
CA ALA A 167 -6.75 6.55 -16.35
C ALA A 167 -7.03 5.11 -15.87
N LEU A 168 -6.02 4.35 -15.45
CA LEU A 168 -6.16 2.94 -15.06
C LEU A 168 -7.21 2.69 -13.95
N PRO A 169 -7.25 3.46 -12.85
CA PRO A 169 -8.21 3.22 -11.77
C PRO A 169 -9.67 3.33 -12.24
N SER A 170 -9.98 4.32 -13.08
CA SER A 170 -11.32 4.51 -13.65
C SER A 170 -11.75 3.34 -14.52
N LEU A 171 -10.83 2.81 -15.35
CA LEU A 171 -11.10 1.62 -16.15
C LEU A 171 -11.39 0.41 -15.26
N ILE A 172 -10.54 0.15 -14.26
CA ILE A 172 -10.71 -1.00 -13.35
C ILE A 172 -12.02 -0.89 -12.58
N ALA A 173 -12.34 0.29 -12.05
CA ALA A 173 -13.58 0.52 -11.29
C ALA A 173 -14.85 0.26 -12.12
N GLY A 174 -14.79 0.45 -13.45
CA GLY A 174 -15.88 0.06 -14.35
C GLY A 174 -16.07 -1.46 -14.55
N LEU A 175 -15.14 -2.28 -14.07
CA LEU A 175 -15.11 -3.74 -14.28
C LEU A 175 -15.38 -4.56 -13.01
N VAL A 176 -15.41 -3.91 -11.83
CA VAL A 176 -15.50 -4.57 -10.52
C VAL A 176 -16.53 -3.89 -9.61
N ASP A 177 -16.96 -4.62 -8.58
CA ASP A 177 -17.88 -4.17 -7.53
C ASP A 177 -17.17 -3.92 -6.18
N VAL A 178 -15.85 -4.00 -6.15
CA VAL A 178 -15.01 -3.71 -4.98
C VAL A 178 -14.34 -2.35 -5.04
N ALA A 179 -13.87 -1.86 -3.89
CA ALA A 179 -13.18 -0.58 -3.81
C ALA A 179 -11.86 -0.58 -4.61
N VAL A 180 -11.59 0.54 -5.27
CA VAL A 180 -10.34 0.80 -6.00
C VAL A 180 -9.60 1.96 -5.33
N VAL A 181 -8.44 1.68 -4.76
CA VAL A 181 -7.52 2.68 -4.21
C VAL A 181 -6.58 3.14 -5.32
N ALA A 182 -6.78 4.36 -5.80
CA ALA A 182 -6.03 4.94 -6.89
C ALA A 182 -4.77 5.64 -6.38
N VAL A 183 -3.61 5.31 -6.96
CA VAL A 183 -2.31 5.92 -6.64
C VAL A 183 -1.78 6.63 -7.88
N PRO A 184 -1.92 7.97 -7.94
CA PRO A 184 -1.28 8.74 -9.00
C PRO A 184 0.23 8.70 -8.79
N THR A 185 1.00 8.50 -9.85
CA THR A 185 2.46 8.60 -9.77
C THR A 185 2.96 9.89 -10.41
N SER A 186 4.18 10.28 -10.05
CA SER A 186 4.89 11.39 -10.69
C SER A 186 5.46 11.05 -12.08
N VAL A 187 5.23 9.82 -12.56
CA VAL A 187 5.66 9.38 -13.89
C VAL A 187 4.84 10.07 -14.97
N GLY A 188 5.53 10.70 -15.91
CA GLY A 188 4.94 11.24 -17.12
C GLY A 188 5.75 12.37 -17.73
N TYR A 189 5.26 12.94 -18.81
CA TYR A 189 5.93 14.04 -19.53
C TYR A 189 5.22 15.37 -19.27
N GLY A 190 5.98 16.47 -19.23
CA GLY A 190 5.53 17.87 -19.34
C GLY A 190 4.19 18.20 -18.66
N ALA A 191 3.09 17.94 -19.35
CA ALA A 191 1.72 18.14 -18.88
C ALA A 191 1.33 17.30 -17.66
N ASN A 192 2.05 16.22 -17.32
CA ASN A 192 1.83 15.45 -16.10
C ASN A 192 2.13 16.27 -14.82
N LEU A 193 3.02 17.27 -14.91
CA LEU A 193 3.37 18.21 -13.82
C LEU A 193 3.72 17.50 -12.50
N GLY A 194 4.53 16.45 -12.56
CA GLY A 194 4.95 15.69 -11.38
C GLY A 194 3.81 14.93 -10.71
N GLY A 195 2.85 14.43 -11.50
CA GLY A 195 1.71 13.64 -11.05
C GLY A 195 0.42 14.41 -10.84
N ILE A 196 0.42 15.75 -10.95
CA ILE A 196 -0.78 16.58 -10.76
C ILE A 196 -1.87 16.22 -11.78
N ALA A 197 -1.50 15.99 -13.05
CA ALA A 197 -2.51 15.60 -14.05
C ALA A 197 -3.16 14.26 -13.73
N ALA A 198 -2.36 13.25 -13.35
CA ALA A 198 -2.87 11.95 -12.93
C ALA A 198 -3.75 12.06 -11.68
N LEU A 199 -3.32 12.83 -10.68
CA LEU A 199 -4.08 13.09 -9.45
C LEU A 199 -5.45 13.71 -9.75
N LEU A 200 -5.47 14.80 -10.54
CA LEU A 200 -6.72 15.47 -10.91
C LEU A 200 -7.61 14.56 -11.77
N GLY A 201 -7.04 13.78 -12.68
CA GLY A 201 -7.76 12.80 -13.49
C GLY A 201 -8.44 11.73 -12.64
N MET A 202 -7.71 11.17 -11.67
CA MET A 202 -8.24 10.17 -10.74
C MET A 202 -9.31 10.75 -9.81
N LEU A 203 -9.12 11.98 -9.30
CA LEU A 203 -10.11 12.66 -8.45
C LEU A 203 -11.39 13.03 -9.21
N ASN A 204 -11.27 13.34 -10.50
CA ASN A 204 -12.40 13.71 -11.35
C ASN A 204 -13.05 12.48 -12.03
N SER A 205 -12.71 11.27 -11.59
CA SER A 205 -13.29 10.05 -12.13
C SER A 205 -14.79 9.98 -11.82
N CYS A 206 -15.60 9.63 -12.83
CA CYS A 206 -17.02 9.35 -12.66
C CYS A 206 -17.30 7.90 -12.21
N SER A 207 -16.28 7.05 -12.18
CA SER A 207 -16.43 5.65 -11.76
C SER A 207 -16.62 5.59 -10.25
N GLY A 208 -17.74 5.05 -9.81
CA GLY A 208 -18.00 4.82 -8.38
C GLY A 208 -16.97 3.86 -7.78
N GLY A 209 -16.68 4.01 -6.49
CA GLY A 209 -15.77 3.10 -5.77
C GLY A 209 -14.28 3.44 -5.87
N VAL A 210 -13.90 4.53 -6.54
CA VAL A 210 -12.51 5.03 -6.57
C VAL A 210 -12.23 5.94 -5.37
N SER A 211 -11.12 5.69 -4.66
CA SER A 211 -10.57 6.58 -3.63
C SER A 211 -9.10 6.87 -3.92
N VAL A 212 -8.70 8.14 -3.91
CA VAL A 212 -7.39 8.58 -4.37
C VAL A 212 -6.47 8.90 -3.20
N VAL A 213 -5.24 8.39 -3.22
CA VAL A 213 -4.17 8.79 -2.28
C VAL A 213 -3.26 9.86 -2.89
N ASN A 214 -2.35 10.40 -2.09
CA ASN A 214 -1.37 11.37 -2.58
C ASN A 214 -0.45 10.77 -3.65
N ILE A 215 0.20 11.65 -4.42
CA ILE A 215 1.13 11.28 -5.48
C ILE A 215 2.26 10.41 -4.91
N ASP A 216 2.55 9.32 -5.63
CA ASP A 216 3.53 8.27 -5.30
C ASP A 216 3.24 7.52 -3.99
N ASN A 217 2.14 7.76 -3.29
CA ASN A 217 1.90 7.21 -1.94
C ASN A 217 1.44 5.74 -1.96
N GLY A 218 2.32 4.84 -2.42
CA GLY A 218 2.11 3.40 -2.41
C GLY A 218 1.89 2.86 -0.99
N PHE A 219 2.65 3.36 -0.02
CA PHE A 219 2.48 3.01 1.39
C PHE A 219 1.03 3.25 1.89
N GLY A 220 0.51 4.45 1.69
CA GLY A 220 -0.85 4.81 2.11
C GLY A 220 -1.90 3.93 1.42
N ALA A 221 -1.70 3.63 0.14
CA ALA A 221 -2.59 2.76 -0.60
C ALA A 221 -2.58 1.31 -0.09
N GLY A 222 -1.39 0.76 0.18
CA GLY A 222 -1.23 -0.57 0.78
C GLY A 222 -1.90 -0.67 2.16
N GLN A 223 -1.78 0.38 2.99
CA GLN A 223 -2.43 0.43 4.29
C GLN A 223 -3.96 0.48 4.18
N ILE A 224 -4.51 1.33 3.30
CA ILE A 224 -5.96 1.41 3.06
C ILE A 224 -6.48 0.06 2.55
N ALA A 225 -5.80 -0.52 1.55
CA ALA A 225 -6.19 -1.80 0.99
C ALA A 225 -6.15 -2.92 2.05
N HIS A 226 -5.12 -2.99 2.88
CA HIS A 226 -5.08 -3.94 3.99
C HIS A 226 -6.28 -3.80 4.93
N ARG A 227 -6.64 -2.58 5.33
CA ARG A 227 -7.75 -2.32 6.25
C ARG A 227 -9.12 -2.64 5.65
N ILE A 228 -9.29 -2.45 4.35
CA ILE A 228 -10.51 -2.88 3.63
C ILE A 228 -10.55 -4.42 3.56
N ASN A 229 -9.43 -5.04 3.22
CA ASN A 229 -9.30 -6.49 3.05
C ASN A 229 -9.50 -7.26 4.37
N ILE A 230 -9.00 -6.70 5.47
CA ILE A 230 -9.00 -7.27 6.82
C ILE A 230 -9.52 -6.20 7.80
N PRO A 231 -10.84 -6.13 8.00
CA PRO A 231 -11.42 -5.27 9.02
C PRO A 231 -10.94 -5.65 10.43
N PRO A 232 -10.94 -4.71 11.40
CA PRO A 232 -10.60 -5.01 12.79
C PRO A 232 -11.38 -6.20 13.35
N ALA A 233 -10.72 -7.05 14.15
CA ALA A 233 -11.29 -8.31 14.67
C ALA A 233 -12.65 -8.14 15.39
N ARG A 234 -12.92 -6.97 15.98
CA ARG A 234 -14.21 -6.63 16.60
C ARG A 234 -15.43 -6.73 15.65
N PHE A 235 -15.22 -6.77 14.33
CA PHE A 235 -16.28 -6.93 13.33
C PHE A 235 -16.42 -8.38 12.80
N GLY A 236 -15.56 -9.31 13.23
CA GLY A 236 -15.41 -10.63 12.59
C GLY A 236 -16.51 -11.67 12.84
N GLN A 237 -17.66 -11.31 13.44
CA GLN A 237 -18.72 -12.27 13.79
C GLN A 237 -20.16 -11.83 13.43
N GLU A 238 -20.35 -10.62 12.90
CA GLU A 238 -21.68 -10.19 12.47
C GLU A 238 -21.80 -10.37 10.96
N THR A 239 -22.50 -11.42 10.53
CA THR A 239 -23.10 -11.43 9.18
C THR A 239 -24.01 -10.22 9.11
N VAL A 240 -23.61 -9.19 8.37
CA VAL A 240 -24.51 -8.12 7.97
C VAL A 240 -25.66 -8.80 7.23
N ASP A 241 -26.87 -8.72 7.78
CA ASP A 241 -28.07 -9.26 7.14
C ASP A 241 -28.16 -8.67 5.73
N ALA A 242 -27.96 -9.51 4.71
CA ALA A 242 -27.96 -9.09 3.30
C ALA A 242 -29.35 -8.59 2.84
N ASN A 243 -30.38 -8.80 3.67
CA ASN A 243 -31.71 -8.27 3.47
C ASN A 243 -31.85 -6.88 4.12
N ILE A 244 -31.15 -5.88 3.57
CA ILE A 244 -31.43 -4.49 3.90
C ILE A 244 -32.75 -4.11 3.20
N SER A 245 -33.87 -4.21 3.92
CA SER A 245 -35.17 -3.74 3.45
C SER A 245 -35.35 -2.25 3.77
N PHE A 246 -35.30 -1.41 2.74
CA PHE A 246 -35.62 0.02 2.87
C PHE A 246 -37.15 0.21 2.88
N HIS A 247 -37.73 0.44 4.05
CA HIS A 247 -39.15 0.83 4.15
C HIS A 247 -39.29 2.33 3.87
N TYR A 248 -39.63 2.68 2.63
CA TYR A 248 -40.01 4.05 2.29
C TYR A 248 -41.47 4.27 2.70
N ALA A 249 -41.70 5.23 3.60
CA ALA A 249 -43.05 5.74 3.82
C ALA A 249 -43.50 6.47 2.55
N THR A 250 -44.39 5.86 1.77
CA THR A 250 -45.11 6.57 0.72
C THR A 250 -46.02 7.60 1.37
N GLN A 251 -45.52 8.81 1.58
CA GLN A 251 -46.40 9.98 1.66
C GLN A 251 -46.73 10.35 0.21
N GLU A 252 -47.98 10.10 -0.17
CA GLU A 252 -48.56 10.66 -1.39
C GLU A 252 -48.40 12.19 -1.36
N LEU A 253 -47.77 12.73 -2.40
CA LEU A 253 -47.84 14.13 -2.81
C LEU A 253 -48.09 14.19 -4.31
#